data_AF-A0A529LHS2-F1
#
_entry.id   AF-A0A529LHS2-F1
#
_cell.length_a   1.000
_cell.length_b   1.000
_cell.length_c   1.000
_cell.angle_alpha   90.00
_cell.angle_beta   90.00
_cell.angle_gamma   90.00
#
_symmetry.space_group_name_H-M   'P 1'
#
loop_
_entity.id
_entity.type
_entity.pdbx_description
1 polymer ?
#
loop_
_entity_poly.entity_id
_entity_poly.type
_entity_poly.pdbx_seq_one_letter_code
_entity_poly.pdbx_strand_id
1 'polypeptide(L)'
;MRLRSKVLAAALTLCATALPAMAQECGGDFETWKQGVAAEAKAAGVGTAGLDALEAATFDDKVLARDRAQGVFTQTFVEFSNRMISAYRLKQGAANMKKYADVFARADQQFGVQAPIIAAFWALETDFGAVQGDFHTLSALVTLSHDCRRPQLFRPQLIPLLQLIDRGVLPADVRGAWAGEIGQTQILPS
;
A
#
# COMPACT_ATOMS: atom_id res chain seq x y z
N MET A 1 49.03 36.31 -56.74
CA MET A 1 48.14 35.18 -57.07
C MET A 1 47.87 34.39 -55.79
N ARG A 2 46.60 34.41 -55.33
CA ARG A 2 45.92 33.52 -54.36
C ARG A 2 46.47 33.40 -52.92
N LEU A 3 45.90 34.26 -52.07
CA LEU A 3 45.59 34.02 -50.66
C LEU A 3 44.43 32.99 -50.55
N ARG A 4 44.45 32.08 -49.55
CA ARG A 4 43.27 31.54 -48.84
C ARG A 4 43.65 30.48 -47.80
N SER A 5 43.84 30.92 -46.56
CA SER A 5 43.63 30.10 -45.36
C SER A 5 42.12 29.98 -45.12
N LYS A 6 41.62 28.77 -44.85
CA LYS A 6 40.27 28.57 -44.31
C LYS A 6 40.38 27.78 -43.02
N VAL A 7 40.22 28.49 -41.91
CA VAL A 7 39.95 27.93 -40.58
C VAL A 7 38.48 27.52 -40.56
N LEU A 8 38.20 26.24 -40.35
CA LEU A 8 36.84 25.76 -40.07
C LEU A 8 36.59 25.96 -38.57
N ALA A 9 35.65 26.85 -38.23
CA ALA A 9 35.16 27.03 -36.87
C ALA A 9 34.15 25.92 -36.53
N ALA A 10 34.41 25.21 -35.43
CA ALA A 10 33.51 24.22 -34.85
C ALA A 10 32.33 24.92 -34.14
N ALA A 11 31.11 24.63 -34.54
CA ALA A 11 29.90 25.02 -33.82
C ALA A 11 29.61 23.96 -32.74
N LEU A 12 29.81 24.33 -31.47
CA LEU A 12 29.49 23.50 -30.32
C LEU A 12 28.02 23.75 -29.93
N THR A 13 27.13 22.86 -30.34
CA THR A 13 25.71 22.89 -29.96
C THR A 13 25.58 22.46 -28.50
N LEU A 14 25.27 23.42 -27.61
CA LEU A 14 25.03 23.17 -26.20
C LEU A 14 23.63 22.57 -26.02
N CYS A 15 23.52 21.23 -26.02
CA CYS A 15 22.32 20.55 -25.56
C CYS A 15 22.20 20.73 -24.05
N ALA A 16 21.34 21.64 -23.61
CA ALA A 16 20.88 21.69 -22.24
C ALA A 16 20.02 20.44 -21.98
N THR A 17 20.61 19.41 -21.39
CA THR A 17 19.88 18.27 -20.84
C THR A 17 19.07 18.76 -19.65
N ALA A 18 17.75 18.88 -19.81
CA ALA A 18 16.84 18.95 -18.68
C ALA A 18 17.00 17.64 -17.89
N LEU A 19 17.63 17.71 -16.72
CA LEU A 19 17.59 16.59 -15.79
C LEU A 19 16.12 16.40 -15.38
N PRO A 20 15.57 15.17 -15.42
CA PRO A 20 14.29 14.93 -14.79
C PRO A 20 14.46 15.33 -13.32
N ALA A 21 13.55 16.17 -12.82
CA ALA A 21 13.41 16.38 -11.39
C ALA A 21 13.09 15.01 -10.80
N MET A 22 14.10 14.34 -10.24
CA MET A 22 13.90 13.11 -9.49
C MET A 22 13.04 13.51 -8.29
N ALA A 23 11.74 13.25 -8.37
CA ALA A 23 10.90 13.25 -7.19
C ALA A 23 11.61 12.36 -6.16
N GLN A 24 11.86 12.89 -4.96
CA GLN A 24 12.57 12.14 -3.93
C GLN A 24 11.76 10.88 -3.62
N GLU A 25 12.22 9.72 -4.08
CA GLU A 25 11.42 8.49 -4.04
C GLU A 25 11.14 8.04 -2.60
N CYS A 26 12.07 8.33 -1.68
CA CYS A 26 12.00 8.04 -0.25
C CYS A 26 13.03 8.89 0.53
N GLY A 27 12.89 8.94 1.85
CA GLY A 27 13.84 9.56 2.79
C GLY A 27 13.89 11.09 2.76
N GLY A 28 14.82 11.63 3.54
CA GLY A 28 14.96 13.08 3.76
C GLY A 28 14.08 13.61 4.90
N ASP A 29 13.73 14.88 4.82
CA ASP A 29 12.75 15.49 5.73
C ASP A 29 11.34 15.02 5.37
N PHE A 30 10.65 14.43 6.34
CA PHE A 30 9.36 13.78 6.12
C PHE A 30 8.29 14.75 5.62
N GLU A 31 8.21 15.95 6.17
CA GLU A 31 7.19 16.94 5.79
C GLU A 31 7.46 17.51 4.40
N THR A 32 8.72 17.79 4.05
CA THR A 32 9.11 18.18 2.70
C THR A 32 8.79 17.09 1.68
N TRP A 33 9.09 15.83 2.01
CA TRP A 33 8.73 14.70 1.16
C TRP A 33 7.20 14.55 1.01
N LYS A 34 6.44 14.71 2.11
CA LYS A 34 4.97 14.63 2.12
C LYS A 34 4.33 15.72 1.26
N GLN A 35 4.91 16.92 1.23
CA GLN A 35 4.49 17.99 0.30
C GLN A 35 4.71 17.60 -1.17
N GLY A 36 5.80 16.89 -1.49
CA GLY A 36 6.03 16.30 -2.81
C GLY A 36 4.92 15.30 -3.18
N VAL A 37 4.58 14.39 -2.26
CA VAL A 37 3.45 13.45 -2.44
C VAL A 37 2.13 14.20 -2.62
N ALA A 38 1.90 15.29 -1.89
CA ALA A 38 0.69 16.10 -2.04
C ALA A 38 0.59 16.75 -3.43
N ALA A 39 1.72 17.21 -4.00
CA ALA A 39 1.77 17.74 -5.35
C ALA A 39 1.44 16.66 -6.40
N GLU A 40 2.00 15.46 -6.24
CA GLU A 40 1.69 14.30 -7.10
C GLU A 40 0.21 13.89 -6.98
N ALA A 41 -0.33 13.80 -5.76
CA ALA A 41 -1.71 13.47 -5.49
C ALA A 41 -2.67 14.48 -6.14
N LYS A 42 -2.37 15.78 -6.00
CA LYS A 42 -3.12 16.85 -6.66
C LYS A 42 -3.07 16.72 -8.19
N ALA A 43 -1.90 16.42 -8.75
CA ALA A 43 -1.75 16.19 -10.20
C ALA A 43 -2.54 14.95 -10.68
N ALA A 44 -2.71 13.95 -9.81
CA ALA A 44 -3.53 12.77 -10.05
C ALA A 44 -5.03 12.96 -9.77
N GLY A 45 -5.47 14.19 -9.46
CA GLY A 45 -6.89 14.53 -9.27
C GLY A 45 -7.45 14.20 -7.89
N VAL A 46 -6.60 13.99 -6.87
CA VAL A 46 -7.04 13.89 -5.47
C VAL A 46 -7.65 15.23 -5.03
N GLY A 47 -8.83 15.14 -4.43
CA GLY A 47 -9.63 16.25 -3.92
C GLY A 47 -9.22 16.69 -2.52
N THR A 48 -10.00 17.62 -1.96
CA THR A 48 -9.71 18.24 -0.67
C THR A 48 -9.70 17.23 0.48
N ALA A 49 -10.64 16.29 0.54
CA ALA A 49 -10.72 15.35 1.65
C ALA A 49 -9.48 14.43 1.73
N GLY A 50 -9.01 13.93 0.59
CA GLY A 50 -7.77 13.16 0.50
C GLY A 50 -6.54 14.01 0.83
N LEU A 51 -6.44 15.23 0.30
CA LEU A 51 -5.31 16.11 0.59
C LEU A 51 -5.24 16.52 2.07
N ASP A 52 -6.38 16.82 2.70
CA ASP A 52 -6.47 17.13 4.13
C ASP A 52 -6.08 15.91 4.97
N ALA A 53 -6.49 14.70 4.57
CA ALA A 53 -6.08 13.46 5.22
C ALA A 53 -4.57 13.23 5.10
N LEU A 54 -3.96 13.53 3.94
CA LEU A 54 -2.52 13.44 3.73
C LEU A 54 -1.75 14.46 4.60
N GLU A 55 -2.26 15.68 4.73
CA GLU A 55 -1.68 16.70 5.61
C GLU A 55 -1.66 16.22 7.06
N ALA A 56 -2.78 15.64 7.52
CA ALA A 56 -2.93 15.10 8.87
C ALA A 56 -2.14 13.80 9.13
N ALA A 57 -1.69 13.10 8.09
CA ALA A 57 -0.93 11.86 8.23
C ALA A 57 0.46 12.11 8.84
N THR A 58 0.84 11.25 9.78
CA THR A 58 2.07 11.37 10.58
C THR A 58 3.00 10.18 10.34
N PHE A 59 4.30 10.40 10.55
CA PHE A 59 5.26 9.31 10.63
C PHE A 59 5.02 8.45 11.89
N ASP A 60 5.12 7.12 11.78
CA ASP A 60 4.86 6.19 12.89
C ASP A 60 6.01 5.16 13.07
N ASP A 61 6.85 5.36 14.07
CA ASP A 61 7.96 4.45 14.40
C ASP A 61 7.51 3.01 14.70
N LYS A 62 6.28 2.81 15.18
CA LYS A 62 5.76 1.47 15.45
C LYS A 62 5.58 0.69 14.15
N VAL A 63 5.24 1.36 13.06
CA VAL A 63 5.11 0.74 11.73
C VAL A 63 6.48 0.22 11.27
N LEU A 64 7.54 1.02 11.41
CA LEU A 64 8.90 0.58 11.09
C LEU A 64 9.37 -0.57 11.98
N ALA A 65 9.03 -0.53 13.27
CA ALA A 65 9.35 -1.62 14.17
C ALA A 65 8.69 -2.94 13.72
N ARG A 66 7.43 -2.90 13.29
CA ARG A 66 6.72 -4.08 12.75
C ARG A 66 7.30 -4.55 11.42
N ASP A 67 7.61 -3.64 10.52
CA ASP A 67 8.23 -3.96 9.23
C ASP A 67 9.56 -4.70 9.42
N ARG A 68 10.35 -4.30 10.42
CA ARG A 68 11.64 -4.94 10.75
C ARG A 68 11.48 -6.25 11.54
N ALA A 69 10.39 -6.42 12.29
CA ALA A 69 10.15 -7.55 13.18
C ALA A 69 9.36 -8.72 12.56
N GLN A 70 9.78 -9.21 11.38
CA GLN A 70 9.07 -10.29 10.66
C GLN A 70 9.47 -11.70 11.13
N GLY A 71 9.25 -12.00 12.41
CA GLY A 71 9.66 -13.26 13.04
C GLY A 71 8.94 -14.52 12.55
N VAL A 72 7.89 -14.41 11.73
CA VAL A 72 7.21 -15.58 11.15
C VAL A 72 8.13 -16.41 10.24
N PHE A 73 9.12 -15.76 9.62
CA PHE A 73 10.06 -16.41 8.71
C PHE A 73 11.08 -17.32 9.42
N THR A 74 11.10 -17.35 10.75
CA THR A 74 11.96 -18.25 11.53
C THR A 74 11.25 -19.51 11.99
N GLN A 75 9.94 -19.68 11.71
CA GLN A 75 9.16 -20.85 12.11
C GLN A 75 9.39 -22.02 11.15
N THR A 76 9.38 -23.25 11.68
CA THR A 76 9.24 -24.45 10.86
C THR A 76 7.86 -24.52 10.23
N PHE A 77 7.71 -25.31 9.17
CA PHE A 77 6.41 -25.53 8.54
C PHE A 77 5.36 -26.09 9.53
N VAL A 78 5.76 -27.01 10.42
CA VAL A 78 4.85 -27.62 11.39
C VAL A 78 4.37 -26.59 12.42
N GLU A 79 5.26 -25.74 12.93
CA GLU A 79 4.89 -24.65 13.84
C GLU A 79 3.94 -23.65 13.17
N PHE A 80 4.28 -23.22 11.95
CA PHE A 80 3.45 -22.29 11.19
C PHE A 80 2.07 -22.86 10.88
N SER A 81 2.00 -24.09 10.34
CA SER A 81 0.74 -24.72 9.93
C SER A 81 -0.18 -25.01 11.12
N ASN A 82 0.36 -25.48 12.25
CA ASN A 82 -0.42 -25.70 13.47
C ASN A 82 -1.02 -24.40 14.00
N ARG A 83 -0.29 -23.28 13.93
CA ARG A 83 -0.81 -21.97 14.29
C ARG A 83 -1.88 -21.49 13.31
N MET A 84 -1.69 -21.72 12.02
CA MET A 84 -2.62 -21.28 10.98
C MET A 84 -3.92 -22.07 10.95
N ILE A 85 -3.88 -23.38 11.20
CA ILE A 85 -5.01 -24.31 11.13
C ILE A 85 -5.54 -24.56 12.56
N SER A 86 -5.88 -23.49 13.27
CA SER A 86 -6.35 -23.60 14.65
C SER A 86 -7.75 -24.20 14.74
N ALA A 87 -8.06 -24.87 15.85
CA ALA A 87 -9.41 -25.41 16.11
C ALA A 87 -10.50 -24.32 16.07
N TYR A 88 -10.15 -23.09 16.47
CA TYR A 88 -11.02 -21.93 16.35
C TYR A 88 -11.40 -21.67 14.88
N ARG A 89 -10.42 -21.58 13.99
CA ARG A 89 -10.66 -21.29 12.56
C ARG A 89 -11.47 -22.38 11.87
N LEU A 90 -11.20 -23.65 12.18
CA LEU A 90 -11.97 -24.76 11.65
C LEU A 90 -13.45 -24.69 12.07
N LYS A 91 -13.70 -24.43 13.36
CA LYS A 91 -15.06 -24.31 13.90
C LYS A 91 -15.79 -23.11 13.30
N GLN A 92 -15.15 -21.94 13.29
CA GLN A 92 -15.77 -20.71 12.80
C GLN A 92 -15.94 -20.71 11.28
N GLY A 93 -15.01 -21.31 10.53
CA GLY A 93 -15.13 -21.48 9.08
C GLY A 93 -16.38 -22.28 8.72
N ALA A 94 -16.60 -23.42 9.36
CA ALA A 94 -17.82 -24.23 9.17
C ALA A 94 -19.09 -23.45 9.54
N ALA A 95 -19.07 -22.73 10.67
CA ALA A 95 -20.20 -21.93 11.12
C ALA A 95 -20.52 -20.78 10.16
N ASN A 96 -19.51 -20.04 9.69
CA ASN A 96 -19.65 -18.93 8.77
C ASN A 96 -20.10 -19.38 7.37
N MET A 97 -19.58 -20.51 6.86
CA MET A 97 -20.06 -21.07 5.60
C MET A 97 -21.54 -21.44 5.66
N LYS A 98 -22.02 -21.95 6.81
CA LYS A 98 -23.45 -22.19 7.01
C LYS A 98 -24.24 -20.89 7.14
N LYS A 99 -23.71 -19.91 7.89
CA LYS A 99 -24.36 -18.63 8.15
C LYS A 99 -24.56 -17.79 6.88
N TYR A 100 -23.57 -17.76 6.00
CA TYR A 100 -23.55 -16.96 4.78
C TYR A 100 -23.64 -17.83 3.52
N ALA A 101 -24.36 -18.96 3.59
CA ALA A 101 -24.44 -19.94 2.52
C ALA A 101 -24.91 -19.33 1.18
N ASP A 102 -25.81 -18.35 1.22
CA ASP A 102 -26.29 -17.62 0.05
C ASP A 102 -25.19 -16.75 -0.59
N VAL A 103 -24.36 -16.09 0.22
CA VAL A 103 -23.23 -15.28 -0.24
C VAL A 103 -22.20 -16.16 -0.93
N PHE A 104 -21.84 -17.28 -0.30
CA PHE A 104 -20.88 -18.23 -0.88
C PHE A 104 -21.41 -18.88 -2.17
N ALA A 105 -22.70 -19.25 -2.21
CA ALA A 105 -23.31 -19.79 -3.43
C ALA A 105 -23.30 -18.76 -4.58
N ARG A 106 -23.58 -17.49 -4.30
CA ARG A 106 -23.44 -16.42 -5.30
C ARG A 106 -22.00 -16.26 -5.78
N ALA A 107 -21.03 -16.28 -4.86
CA ALA A 107 -19.62 -16.16 -5.21
C ALA A 107 -19.14 -17.32 -6.09
N ASP A 108 -19.58 -18.54 -5.80
CA ASP A 108 -19.30 -19.72 -6.63
C ASP A 108 -19.94 -19.57 -8.02
N GLN A 109 -21.21 -19.20 -8.10
CA GLN A 109 -21.89 -19.01 -9.39
C GLN A 109 -21.25 -17.90 -10.25
N GLN A 110 -20.84 -16.79 -9.64
CA GLN A 110 -20.34 -15.62 -10.35
C GLN A 110 -18.85 -15.72 -10.69
N PHE A 111 -18.04 -16.29 -9.79
CA PHE A 111 -16.58 -16.27 -9.89
C PHE A 111 -15.95 -17.66 -9.95
N GLY A 112 -16.71 -18.74 -9.76
CA GLY A 112 -16.21 -20.13 -9.77
C GLY A 112 -15.35 -20.49 -8.56
N VAL A 113 -15.46 -19.74 -7.47
CA VAL A 113 -14.64 -19.94 -6.27
C VAL A 113 -15.45 -20.60 -5.16
N GLN A 114 -15.03 -21.81 -4.77
CA GLN A 114 -15.71 -22.60 -3.76
C GLN A 114 -15.65 -21.97 -2.37
N ALA A 115 -16.72 -22.14 -1.59
CA ALA A 115 -16.87 -21.59 -0.24
C ALA A 115 -15.68 -21.84 0.70
N PRO A 116 -15.09 -23.05 0.76
CA PRO A 116 -13.97 -23.33 1.67
C PRO A 116 -12.72 -22.50 1.36
N ILE A 117 -12.50 -22.13 0.09
CA ILE A 117 -11.35 -21.31 -0.31
C ILE A 117 -11.52 -19.89 0.21
N ILE A 118 -12.67 -19.27 -0.05
CA ILE A 118 -12.98 -17.91 0.42
C ILE A 118 -12.95 -17.88 1.97
N ALA A 119 -13.53 -18.88 2.62
CA ALA A 119 -13.53 -18.97 4.08
C ALA A 119 -12.11 -19.13 4.66
N ALA A 120 -11.23 -19.87 3.99
CA ALA A 120 -9.84 -20.01 4.41
C ALA A 120 -9.08 -18.68 4.33
N PHE A 121 -9.21 -17.93 3.23
CA PHE A 121 -8.62 -16.58 3.12
C PHE A 121 -9.15 -15.66 4.23
N TRP A 122 -10.47 -15.58 4.40
CA TRP A 122 -11.07 -14.73 5.42
C TRP A 122 -10.62 -15.08 6.85
N ALA A 123 -10.39 -16.37 7.13
CA ALA A 123 -9.84 -16.83 8.40
C ALA A 123 -8.38 -16.42 8.59
N LEU A 124 -7.55 -16.63 7.56
CA LEU A 124 -6.11 -16.37 7.62
C LEU A 124 -5.79 -14.88 7.69
N GLU A 125 -6.58 -14.05 7.02
CA GLU A 125 -6.39 -12.61 7.01
C GLU A 125 -6.80 -11.97 8.34
N THR A 126 -7.99 -12.28 8.85
CA THR A 126 -8.57 -11.50 9.97
C THR A 126 -9.32 -12.30 11.01
N ASP A 127 -9.18 -13.63 11.03
CA ASP A 127 -9.97 -14.50 11.91
C ASP A 127 -11.49 -14.21 11.79
N PHE A 128 -11.94 -14.08 10.54
CA PHE A 128 -13.31 -13.72 10.17
C PHE A 128 -13.72 -12.30 10.59
N GLY A 129 -12.79 -11.35 10.48
CA GLY A 129 -12.99 -9.94 10.82
C GLY A 129 -12.75 -9.58 12.29
N ALA A 130 -12.35 -10.56 13.13
CA ALA A 130 -12.05 -10.34 14.54
C ALA A 130 -10.76 -9.53 14.76
N VAL A 131 -9.78 -9.64 13.85
CA VAL A 131 -8.49 -8.95 13.94
C VAL A 131 -8.18 -8.29 12.60
N GLN A 132 -8.41 -6.99 12.47
CA GLN A 132 -8.19 -6.25 11.21
C GLN A 132 -6.98 -5.29 11.28
N GLY A 133 -6.35 -5.22 12.44
CA GLY A 133 -5.29 -4.26 12.75
C GLY A 133 -5.83 -2.97 13.37
N ASP A 134 -4.91 -2.15 13.85
CA ASP A 134 -5.19 -0.93 14.62
C ASP A 134 -4.16 0.16 14.28
N PHE A 135 -3.59 0.13 13.08
CA PHE A 135 -2.72 1.18 12.58
C PHE A 135 -3.55 2.16 11.75
N HIS A 136 -3.28 3.46 11.88
CA HIS A 136 -3.85 4.45 10.96
C HIS A 136 -3.26 4.20 9.57
N THR A 137 -4.08 3.73 8.62
CA THR A 137 -3.61 3.15 7.36
C THR A 137 -2.78 4.14 6.55
N LEU A 138 -3.23 5.39 6.46
CA LEU A 138 -2.50 6.41 5.70
C LEU A 138 -1.15 6.74 6.36
N SER A 139 -1.11 6.87 7.70
CA SER A 139 0.15 7.08 8.45
C SER A 139 1.13 5.92 8.25
N ALA A 140 0.62 4.68 8.23
CA ALA A 140 1.43 3.50 7.95
C ALA A 140 2.02 3.52 6.54
N LEU A 141 1.21 3.79 5.53
CA LEU A 141 1.66 3.83 4.15
C LEU A 141 2.63 4.99 3.88
N VAL A 142 2.41 6.19 4.42
CA VAL A 142 3.37 7.30 4.26
C VAL A 142 4.69 7.01 4.96
N THR A 143 4.65 6.36 6.13
CA THR A 143 5.86 5.94 6.86
C THR A 143 6.68 4.95 6.03
N LEU A 144 6.05 3.90 5.50
CA LEU A 144 6.73 2.86 4.73
C LEU A 144 7.12 3.31 3.31
N SER A 145 6.38 4.27 2.77
CA SER A 145 6.72 4.94 1.51
C SER A 145 7.93 5.87 1.65
N HIS A 146 8.04 6.54 2.80
CA HIS A 146 9.18 7.40 3.12
C HIS A 146 10.42 6.57 3.51
N ASP A 147 10.25 5.40 4.13
CA ASP A 147 11.37 4.51 4.43
C ASP A 147 11.95 3.87 3.16
N CYS A 148 13.26 4.06 2.95
CA CYS A 148 13.94 3.63 1.74
C CYS A 148 14.19 2.11 1.63
N ARG A 149 13.70 1.28 2.58
CA ARG A 149 13.92 -0.16 2.51
C ARG A 149 13.17 -0.81 1.36
N ARG A 150 11.87 -0.50 1.19
CA ARG A 150 11.00 -1.08 0.14
C ARG A 150 9.89 -0.11 -0.32
N PRO A 151 10.20 1.15 -0.64
CA PRO A 151 9.17 2.15 -0.95
C PRO A 151 8.30 1.77 -2.16
N GLN A 152 8.82 0.99 -3.11
CA GLN A 152 8.09 0.51 -4.29
C GLN A 152 6.85 -0.34 -3.98
N LEU A 153 6.77 -0.93 -2.79
CA LEU A 153 5.59 -1.70 -2.37
C LEU A 153 4.46 -0.79 -1.86
N PHE A 154 4.81 0.36 -1.27
CA PHE A 154 3.90 1.20 -0.51
C PHE A 154 3.54 2.51 -1.23
N ARG A 155 4.48 3.10 -1.98
CA ARG A 155 4.24 4.33 -2.76
C ARG A 155 3.03 4.21 -3.69
N PRO A 156 2.84 3.10 -4.44
CA PRO A 156 1.68 2.95 -5.32
C PRO A 156 0.33 2.96 -4.59
N GLN A 157 0.31 2.77 -3.26
CA GLN A 157 -0.89 2.66 -2.46
C GLN A 157 -1.42 4.02 -1.98
N LEU A 158 -0.59 5.06 -1.97
CA LEU A 158 -0.97 6.37 -1.43
C LEU A 158 -2.11 7.01 -2.24
N ILE A 159 -1.91 7.23 -3.55
CA ILE A 159 -2.92 7.90 -4.38
C ILE A 159 -4.25 7.13 -4.39
N PRO A 160 -4.29 5.79 -4.59
CA PRO A 160 -5.54 5.03 -4.48
C PRO A 160 -6.25 5.20 -3.14
N LEU A 161 -5.52 5.19 -2.02
CA LEU A 161 -6.11 5.41 -0.70
C LEU A 161 -6.73 6.80 -0.58
N LEU A 162 -6.02 7.83 -1.01
CA LEU A 162 -6.53 9.22 -0.98
C LEU A 162 -7.80 9.36 -1.85
N GLN A 163 -7.82 8.72 -3.03
CA GLN A 163 -9.00 8.69 -3.90
C GLN A 163 -10.16 7.89 -3.29
N LEU A 164 -9.90 6.85 -2.50
CA LEU A 164 -10.94 6.13 -1.75
C LEU A 164 -11.53 7.00 -0.64
N ILE A 165 -10.71 7.82 0.01
CA ILE A 165 -11.13 8.81 1.01
C ILE A 165 -11.99 9.90 0.36
N ASP A 166 -11.55 10.47 -0.76
CA ASP A 166 -12.33 11.49 -1.50
C ASP A 166 -13.71 10.98 -1.93
N ARG A 167 -13.79 9.71 -2.34
CA ARG A 167 -15.06 9.08 -2.75
C ARG A 167 -15.96 8.71 -1.56
N GLY A 168 -15.49 8.88 -0.32
CA GLY A 168 -16.20 8.46 0.88
C GLY A 168 -16.33 6.94 1.03
N VAL A 169 -15.52 6.16 0.28
CA VAL A 169 -15.49 4.70 0.39
C VAL A 169 -14.79 4.27 1.68
N LEU A 170 -13.76 5.02 2.07
CA LEU A 170 -13.05 4.85 3.34
C LEU A 170 -13.06 6.17 4.10
N PRO A 171 -13.19 6.15 5.43
CA PRO A 171 -13.00 7.34 6.23
C PRO A 171 -11.50 7.72 6.28
N ALA A 172 -11.20 8.99 6.51
CA ALA A 172 -9.82 9.48 6.59
C ALA A 172 -9.01 8.80 7.70
N ASP A 173 -9.67 8.42 8.80
CA ASP A 173 -9.09 7.74 9.96
C ASP A 173 -9.14 6.21 9.86
N VAL A 174 -9.34 5.66 8.65
CA VAL A 174 -9.39 4.20 8.41
C VAL A 174 -8.19 3.49 9.02
N ARG A 175 -8.48 2.34 9.65
CA ARG A 175 -7.50 1.53 10.37
C ARG A 175 -7.34 0.17 9.70
N GLY A 176 -6.13 -0.38 9.81
CA GLY A 176 -5.77 -1.63 9.17
C GLY A 176 -4.51 -2.26 9.77
N ALA A 177 -3.96 -3.23 9.04
CA ALA A 177 -2.66 -3.78 9.39
C ALA A 177 -1.54 -2.75 9.18
N TRP A 178 -0.40 -3.05 9.79
CA TRP A 178 0.75 -2.14 9.82
C TRP A 178 1.34 -1.86 8.43
N ALA A 179 1.08 -2.71 7.43
CA ALA A 179 1.57 -2.55 6.07
C ALA A 179 0.55 -1.88 5.13
N GLY A 180 -0.60 -1.45 5.68
CA GLY A 180 -1.61 -0.67 4.96
C GLY A 180 -2.78 -1.50 4.40
N GLU A 181 -2.84 -2.79 4.72
CA GLU A 181 -3.97 -3.64 4.34
C GLU A 181 -5.24 -3.29 5.13
N ILE A 182 -6.38 -3.28 4.43
CA ILE A 182 -7.63 -2.75 4.97
C ILE A 182 -8.71 -3.83 5.05
N GLY A 183 -9.47 -3.81 6.15
CA GLY A 183 -10.71 -4.54 6.29
C GLY A 183 -10.52 -6.05 6.45
N GLN A 184 -11.62 -6.79 6.28
CA GLN A 184 -11.67 -8.22 6.57
C GLN A 184 -10.85 -9.09 5.61
N THR A 185 -10.53 -8.57 4.43
CA THR A 185 -9.78 -9.26 3.38
C THR A 185 -8.34 -8.77 3.26
N GLN A 186 -7.93 -7.79 4.09
CA GLN A 186 -6.58 -7.25 4.11
C GLN A 186 -6.07 -6.88 2.71
N ILE A 187 -6.90 -6.17 1.95
CA ILE A 187 -6.56 -5.72 0.60
C ILE A 187 -5.83 -4.38 0.70
N LEU A 188 -4.76 -4.23 -0.07
CA LEU A 188 -4.08 -2.94 -0.24
C LEU A 188 -4.93 -1.98 -1.09
N PRO A 189 -4.79 -0.66 -0.96
CA PRO A 189 -5.64 0.32 -1.64
C PRO A 189 -5.76 0.23 -3.17
N SER A 190 -4.71 -0.21 -3.88
CA SER A 190 -4.65 -0.28 -5.35
C SER A 190 -5.42 -1.44 -5.97
#